data_AF-A0A2M6GHG2-F1
#
_entry.id   AF-A0A2M6GHG2-F1
#
_cell.length_a   1.000
_cell.length_b   1.000
_cell.length_c   1.000
_cell.angle_alpha   90.00
_cell.angle_beta   90.00
_cell.angle_gamma   90.00
#
_symmetry.space_group_name_H-M   'P 1'
#
loop_
_entity.id
_entity.type
_entity.pdbx_description
1 polymer ?
#
loop_
_entity_poly.entity_id
_entity_poly.type
_entity_poly.pdbx_seq_one_letter_code
_entity_poly.pdbx_strand_id
1 'polypeptide(L)' 'MAYIGSSLLRNTLTMILAGGQGERLHPLTAYRTKPSVPFGGKYRIIDFALSNCLNSGLRKIYVLTQYKSDSLNR' A
#
# COMPACT_ATOMS: atom_id res chain seq x y z
N MET A 1 -2.70 -6.31 31.42
CA MET A 1 -2.76 -4.92 30.91
C MET A 1 -3.18 -4.96 29.44
N ALA A 2 -4.48 -5.02 29.14
CA ALA A 2 -4.97 -5.03 27.75
C ALA A 2 -4.95 -3.59 27.23
N TYR A 3 -4.10 -3.29 26.26
CA TYR A 3 -4.02 -1.98 25.63
C TYR A 3 -5.40 -1.58 25.08
N ILE A 4 -6.00 -0.54 25.64
CA ILE A 4 -7.27 0.05 25.18
C ILE A 4 -7.18 0.52 23.72
N GLY A 5 -5.98 0.88 23.24
CA GLY A 5 -5.74 1.16 21.81
C GLY A 5 -5.82 -0.06 20.89
N SER A 6 -5.73 -1.28 21.42
CA SER A 6 -5.59 -2.48 20.60
C SER A 6 -6.90 -2.98 19.98
N SER A 7 -8.05 -2.79 20.62
CA SER A 7 -9.34 -3.20 20.02
C SER A 7 -9.80 -2.23 18.94
N LEU A 8 -9.64 -0.92 19.17
CA LEU A 8 -9.97 0.12 18.19
C LEU A 8 -9.15 -0.06 16.91
N LEU A 9 -7.82 -0.16 17.02
CA LEU A 9 -6.94 -0.34 15.86
C LEU A 9 -7.20 -1.65 15.11
N ARG A 10 -7.54 -2.74 15.81
CA ARG A 10 -7.95 -4.00 15.17
C ARG A 10 -9.30 -3.91 14.48
N ASN A 11 -10.19 -3.01 14.93
CA ASN A 11 -11.52 -2.84 14.37
C ASN A 11 -11.59 -1.80 13.26
N THR A 12 -10.62 -0.88 13.18
CA THR A 12 -10.50 0.09 12.10
C THR A 12 -10.24 -0.59 10.75
N LEU A 13 -11.05 -0.24 9.76
CA LEU A 13 -10.82 -0.57 8.36
C LEU A 13 -9.89 0.48 7.73
N THR A 14 -8.77 0.04 7.18
CA THR A 14 -7.81 0.90 6.49
C THR A 14 -7.91 0.68 4.99
N MET A 15 -8.06 1.78 4.23
CA MET A 15 -8.11 1.74 2.77
C MET A 15 -6.90 2.47 2.19
N ILE A 16 -6.09 1.77 1.39
CA ILE A 16 -4.93 2.32 0.69
C ILE A 16 -5.32 2.56 -0.77
N LEU A 17 -5.32 3.82 -1.20
CA LEU A 17 -5.62 4.20 -2.58
C LEU A 17 -4.37 4.03 -3.47
N ALA A 18 -4.31 2.93 -4.20
CA ALA A 18 -3.19 2.52 -5.03
C ALA A 18 -3.48 2.63 -6.55
N GLY A 19 -4.44 3.47 -6.95
CA GLY A 19 -4.87 3.64 -8.34
C GLY A 19 -4.04 4.63 -9.20
N GLY A 20 -3.05 5.31 -8.63
CA GLY A 20 -2.31 6.36 -9.34
C GLY A 20 -1.50 5.84 -10.53
N GLN A 21 -1.80 6.36 -11.72
CA GLN A 21 -1.09 6.04 -12.97
C GLN A 21 0.38 6.48 -12.95
N GLY A 22 0.68 7.59 -12.26
CA GLY A 22 2.06 8.06 -12.08
C GLY A 22 2.74 8.49 -13.38
N GLU A 23 2.06 9.29 -14.20
CA GLU A 23 2.55 9.74 -15.51
C GLU A 23 3.89 10.47 -15.44
N ARG A 24 4.11 11.26 -14.39
CA ARG A 24 5.38 11.98 -14.14
C ARG A 24 6.58 11.06 -13.89
N LEU A 25 6.36 9.77 -13.66
CA LEU A 25 7.42 8.76 -13.48
C LEU A 25 7.66 7.94 -14.74
N HIS A 26 7.09 8.31 -15.88
CA HIS A 26 7.43 7.68 -17.15
C HIS A 26 8.96 7.75 -17.38
N PRO A 27 9.62 6.66 -17.84
CA PRO A 27 9.06 5.38 -18.32
C PRO A 27 8.83 4.32 -17.23
N LEU A 28 9.12 4.58 -15.96
CA LEU A 28 9.06 3.59 -14.88
C LEU A 28 7.65 3.03 -14.63
N THR A 29 6.62 3.78 -15.00
CA THR A 29 5.18 3.42 -14.88
C THR A 29 4.55 2.99 -16.22
N ALA A 30 5.36 2.77 -17.27
CA ALA A 30 4.84 2.37 -18.58
C ALA A 30 4.08 1.03 -18.55
N TYR A 31 4.51 0.07 -17.71
CA TYR A 31 3.93 -1.28 -17.63
C TYR A 31 3.50 -1.69 -16.21
N ARG A 32 3.56 -0.76 -15.26
CA ARG A 32 3.25 -1.03 -13.85
C ARG A 32 2.63 0.20 -13.20
N THR A 33 1.89 -0.01 -12.13
CA THR A 33 1.33 1.09 -11.33
C THR A 33 2.44 1.86 -10.59
N LYS A 34 2.23 3.14 -10.28
CA LYS A 34 3.16 3.90 -9.42
C LYS A 34 3.45 3.19 -8.09
N PRO A 35 2.46 2.64 -7.37
CA PRO A 35 2.73 1.87 -6.15
C PRO A 35 3.63 0.64 -6.34
N SER A 36 3.65 0.04 -7.54
CA SER A 36 4.47 -1.14 -7.86
C SER A 36 5.91 -0.81 -8.24
N VAL A 37 6.28 0.47 -8.34
CA VAL A 37 7.63 0.89 -8.71
C VAL A 37 8.63 0.44 -7.64
N PRO A 38 9.75 -0.23 -8.01
CA PRO A 38 10.80 -0.60 -7.06
C PRO A 38 11.44 0.61 -6.38
N PHE A 39 11.78 0.49 -5.11
CA PHE A 39 12.41 1.51 -4.30
C PHE A 39 13.38 0.87 -3.30
N GLY A 40 14.58 1.43 -3.14
CA GLY A 40 15.56 0.95 -2.16
C GLY A 40 16.03 -0.50 -2.39
N GLY A 41 16.09 -0.95 -3.64
CA GLY A 41 16.61 -2.26 -4.04
C GLY A 41 15.62 -3.42 -3.91
N LYS A 42 14.97 -3.57 -2.75
CA LYS A 42 14.09 -4.72 -2.47
C LYS A 42 12.60 -4.39 -2.38
N TYR A 43 12.25 -3.14 -2.09
CA TYR A 43 10.88 -2.75 -1.77
C TYR A 43 10.15 -2.19 -3.00
N ARG A 44 8.83 -2.12 -2.91
CA ARG A 44 7.95 -1.31 -3.77
C ARG A 44 7.47 -0.10 -2.98
N ILE A 45 7.06 0.97 -3.67
CA ILE A 45 6.54 2.19 -3.02
C ILE A 45 5.38 1.87 -2.06
N ILE A 46 4.50 0.91 -2.40
CA ILE A 46 3.36 0.54 -1.54
C ILE A 46 3.78 -0.06 -0.19
N ASP A 47 4.97 -0.67 -0.11
CA ASP A 47 5.42 -1.40 1.09
C ASP A 47 5.57 -0.47 2.29
N PHE A 48 5.86 0.82 2.05
CA PHE A 48 5.95 1.82 3.11
C PHE A 48 4.59 2.09 3.76
N ALA A 49 3.53 2.22 2.96
CA ALA A 49 2.18 2.43 3.48
C ALA A 49 1.68 1.18 4.23
N LEU A 50 1.95 -0.01 3.68
CA LEU A 50 1.61 -1.29 4.33
C LEU A 50 2.37 -1.48 5.63
N SER A 51 3.67 -1.20 5.64
CA SER A 51 4.53 -1.30 6.83
C SER A 51 4.08 -0.33 7.91
N ASN A 52 3.70 0.89 7.56
CA ASN A 52 3.13 1.85 8.51
C ASN A 52 1.85 1.28 9.14
N CYS A 53 0.92 0.74 8.34
CA CYS A 53 -0.30 0.14 8.86
C CYS A 53 0.01 -1.02 9.82
N LEU A 54 0.92 -1.91 9.44
CA LEU A 54 1.31 -3.06 10.25
C LEU A 54 1.98 -2.65 11.57
N ASN A 55 2.92 -1.71 11.52
CA ASN A 55 3.63 -1.20 12.69
C ASN A 55 2.70 -0.40 13.62
N SER A 56 1.64 0.21 13.09
CA SER A 56 0.61 0.91 13.87
C SER A 56 -0.51 0.00 14.39
N GLY A 57 -0.44 -1.32 14.21
CA GLY A 57 -1.48 -2.23 14.72
C GLY A 57 -2.76 -2.30 13.88
N LEU A 58 -2.79 -1.68 12.70
CA LEU A 58 -3.91 -1.77 11.75
C LEU A 58 -3.82 -3.10 11.02
N ARG A 59 -4.88 -3.90 11.09
CA ARG A 59 -4.89 -5.30 10.58
C ARG A 59 -5.93 -5.57 9.50
N LYS A 60 -6.94 -4.72 9.38
CA LYS A 60 -7.95 -4.81 8.31
C LYS A 60 -7.60 -3.83 7.20
N ILE A 61 -6.78 -4.26 6.24
CA ILE A 61 -6.23 -3.39 5.19
C ILE A 61 -6.80 -3.81 3.84
N TYR A 62 -7.38 -2.86 3.11
CA TYR A 62 -7.86 -3.01 1.74
C TYR A 62 -7.05 -2.10 0.83
N VAL A 63 -6.48 -2.67 -0.23
CA VAL A 63 -5.76 -1.92 -1.25
C VAL A 63 -6.69 -1.71 -2.44
N LEU A 64 -7.07 -0.46 -2.69
CA LEU A 64 -7.94 -0.09 -3.80
C LEU A 64 -7.06 0.24 -5.02
N THR A 65 -7.11 -0.65 -6.00
CA THR A 65 -6.34 -0.53 -7.25
C THR A 65 -7.28 -0.12 -8.40
N GLN A 66 -6.75 0.49 -9.46
CA GLN A 66 -7.56 0.91 -10.60
C GLN A 66 -6.84 0.63 -11.92
N TYR A 67 -5.80 1.40 -12.24
CA TYR A 67 -5.06 1.27 -13.48
C TYR A 67 -3.93 0.23 -13.36
N LYS A 68 -3.75 -0.66 -14.35
CA LYS A 68 -2.65 -1.67 -14.45
C LYS A 68 -2.37 -2.47 -13.15
N SER A 69 -3.42 -2.83 -12.42
CA SER A 69 -3.34 -3.44 -11.08
C SER A 69 -2.64 -4.80 -11.03
N ASP A 70 -2.53 -5.52 -12.14
CA ASP A 70 -1.87 -6.82 -12.20
C ASP A 70 -0.43 -6.79 -11.68
N SER A 71 0.31 -5.71 -11.93
CA SER A 71 1.69 -5.57 -11.44
C SER A 71 1.78 -5.44 -9.92
N LEU A 72 0.69 -5.01 -9.28
CA LEU A 72 0.60 -4.81 -7.84
C LEU A 72 0.08 -6.05 -7.12
N ASN A 73 -0.79 -6.82 -7.78
CA ASN A 73 -1.43 -8.03 -7.23
C ASN A 73 -0.60 -9.31 -7.40
N ARG A 74 0.61 -9.20 -7.96
CA ARG A 74 1.56 -10.29 -8.22
C ARG A 74 2.78 -10.21 -7.31
#